data_AF-A0A973F786-F1
#
_entry.id   AF-A0A973F786-F1
#
_cell.length_a   1.000
_cell.length_b   1.000
_cell.length_c   1.000
_cell.angle_alpha   90.00
_cell.angle_beta   90.00
_cell.angle_gamma   90.00
#
_symmetry.space_group_name_H-M   'P 1'
#
loop_
_entity.id
_entity.type
_entity.pdbx_description
1 polymer ?
#
loop_
_entity_poly.entity_id
_entity_poly.type
_entity_poly.pdbx_seq_one_letter_code
_entity_poly.pdbx_strand_id
1 'polypeptide(L)'
;SPIHLRDELKKLYWKADKSFCSAMEFWEDTLRYLYLPRLKTRSVLEQAIVKGAGSKDFYGTAYGLYEGVFEGFKFGDANVQLDETLLLIESGAAKKYEEEHAPKPPMVPLVGILGEGTPPLNNPAGSSQVGPGTIPPTTGVTKSKTFIGTADVSAATARIRLLEIAEEIISVLTSDPTAKIQVSVEISADFPEGVSDQIKRAVSENAASLGFKNKTWE
;
A
#
# COMPACT_ATOMS: atom_id res chain seq x y z
N SER A 1 -10.02 -22.29 0.42
CA SER A 1 -10.11 -21.16 1.38
C SER A 1 -8.71 -20.82 1.88
N PRO A 2 -8.47 -19.66 2.54
CA PRO A 2 -7.13 -19.25 2.97
C PRO A 2 -6.41 -20.29 3.83
N ILE A 3 -7.12 -20.91 4.78
CA ILE A 3 -6.62 -21.99 5.67
C ILE A 3 -6.03 -23.14 4.84
N HIS A 4 -6.83 -23.75 3.96
CA HIS A 4 -6.38 -24.88 3.13
C HIS A 4 -5.23 -24.51 2.20
N LEU A 5 -5.20 -23.28 1.66
CA LEU A 5 -4.08 -22.81 0.84
C LEU A 5 -2.80 -22.74 1.67
N ARG A 6 -2.83 -22.05 2.82
CA ARG A 6 -1.71 -21.98 3.77
C ARG A 6 -1.20 -23.37 4.15
N ASP A 7 -2.09 -24.32 4.40
CA ASP A 7 -1.71 -25.65 4.89
C ASP A 7 -1.01 -26.49 3.79
N GLU A 8 -1.44 -26.41 2.53
CA GLU A 8 -0.71 -27.03 1.41
C GLU A 8 0.61 -26.31 1.11
N LEU A 9 0.65 -24.97 1.15
CA LEU A 9 1.89 -24.19 1.00
C LEU A 9 2.92 -24.56 2.07
N LYS A 10 2.50 -24.65 3.34
CA LYS A 10 3.35 -25.05 4.47
C LYS A 10 3.86 -26.49 4.34
N LYS A 11 3.03 -27.41 3.85
CA LYS A 11 3.37 -28.81 3.67
C LYS A 11 4.37 -29.01 2.53
N LEU A 12 4.18 -28.33 1.41
CA LEU A 12 4.88 -28.63 0.15
C LEU A 12 5.94 -27.60 -0.23
N TYR A 13 5.67 -26.31 -0.08
CA TYR A 13 6.50 -25.23 -0.66
C TYR A 13 7.39 -24.53 0.36
N TRP A 14 6.84 -24.14 1.52
CA TRP A 14 7.63 -23.49 2.56
C TRP A 14 8.55 -24.51 3.25
N LYS A 15 9.85 -24.19 3.28
CA LYS A 15 10.94 -24.98 3.88
C LYS A 15 11.82 -24.06 4.73
N ALA A 16 12.70 -24.63 5.55
CA ALA A 16 13.56 -23.88 6.46
C ALA A 16 14.53 -22.90 5.75
N ASP A 17 14.86 -23.20 4.49
CA ASP A 17 15.70 -22.43 3.58
C ASP A 17 14.90 -21.54 2.60
N LYS A 18 13.58 -21.80 2.42
CA LYS A 18 12.71 -21.08 1.48
C LYS A 18 11.32 -20.86 2.09
N SER A 19 11.14 -19.76 2.82
CA SER A 19 9.86 -19.35 3.45
C SER A 19 8.89 -18.63 2.50
N PHE A 20 9.06 -18.74 1.17
CA PHE A 20 8.19 -18.12 0.17
C PHE A 20 8.09 -18.98 -1.10
N CYS A 21 7.08 -18.75 -1.93
CA CYS A 21 6.86 -19.50 -3.17
C CYS A 21 6.06 -18.68 -4.19
N SER A 22 6.13 -19.00 -5.48
CA SER A 22 5.28 -18.33 -6.47
C SER A 22 3.84 -18.87 -6.39
N ALA A 23 2.87 -17.95 -6.43
CA ALA A 23 1.45 -18.32 -6.50
C ALA A 23 1.10 -19.05 -7.81
N MET A 24 1.82 -18.74 -8.89
CA MET A 24 1.63 -19.39 -10.20
C MET A 24 2.35 -20.75 -10.28
N GLU A 25 3.49 -20.92 -9.62
CA GLU A 25 4.13 -22.24 -9.41
C GLU A 25 3.14 -23.21 -8.73
N PHE A 26 2.50 -22.78 -7.63
CA PHE A 26 1.44 -23.54 -6.98
C PHE A 26 0.25 -23.84 -7.91
N TRP A 27 -0.22 -22.83 -8.67
CA TRP A 27 -1.32 -23.03 -9.62
C TRP A 27 -1.00 -24.11 -10.66
N GLU A 28 0.13 -24.01 -11.34
CA GLU A 28 0.53 -24.98 -12.38
C GLU A 28 0.70 -26.38 -11.82
N ASP A 29 1.25 -26.51 -10.62
CA ASP A 29 1.44 -27.79 -9.96
C ASP A 29 0.10 -28.47 -9.62
N THR A 30 -0.96 -27.71 -9.26
CA THR A 30 -2.32 -28.29 -9.08
C THR A 30 -2.92 -28.85 -10.38
N LEU A 31 -2.40 -28.44 -11.54
CA LEU A 31 -2.77 -28.99 -12.85
C LEU A 31 -1.94 -30.26 -13.16
N ARG A 32 -0.65 -30.27 -12.79
CA ARG A 32 0.31 -31.35 -13.07
C ARG A 32 0.16 -32.57 -12.14
N TYR A 33 0.06 -32.35 -10.82
CA TYR A 33 0.18 -33.43 -9.84
C TYR A 33 -1.16 -33.91 -9.29
N LEU A 34 -1.40 -35.22 -9.37
CA LEU A 34 -2.66 -35.88 -8.98
C LEU A 34 -2.98 -35.79 -7.48
N TYR A 35 -1.98 -35.55 -6.62
CA TYR A 35 -2.12 -35.48 -5.17
C TYR A 35 -2.39 -34.05 -4.64
N LEU A 36 -2.40 -33.03 -5.51
CA LEU A 36 -2.73 -31.65 -5.15
C LEU A 36 -4.25 -31.38 -5.28
N PRO A 37 -4.80 -30.39 -4.56
CA PRO A 37 -6.22 -30.04 -4.66
C PRO A 37 -6.65 -29.67 -6.08
N ARG A 38 -7.71 -30.30 -6.58
CA ARG A 38 -8.32 -29.95 -7.87
C ARG A 38 -9.12 -28.66 -7.76
N LEU A 39 -8.52 -27.55 -8.18
CA LEU A 39 -9.17 -26.23 -8.24
C LEU A 39 -10.03 -26.11 -9.50
N LYS A 40 -11.27 -25.59 -9.36
CA LYS A 40 -12.22 -25.48 -10.48
C LYS A 40 -11.78 -24.48 -11.56
N THR A 41 -11.23 -23.34 -11.14
CA THR A 41 -10.71 -22.27 -12.01
C THR A 41 -9.60 -21.49 -11.28
N ARG A 42 -8.77 -20.73 -12.01
CA ARG A 42 -7.76 -19.82 -11.42
C ARG A 42 -8.36 -18.84 -10.43
N SER A 43 -9.58 -18.37 -10.67
CA SER A 43 -10.28 -17.44 -9.75
C SER A 43 -10.56 -18.06 -8.37
N VAL A 44 -10.63 -19.40 -8.24
CA VAL A 44 -10.75 -20.05 -6.91
C VAL A 44 -9.46 -19.89 -6.09
N LEU A 45 -8.29 -19.92 -6.74
CA LEU A 45 -7.01 -19.65 -6.10
C LEU A 45 -6.90 -18.18 -5.73
N GLU A 46 -7.17 -17.29 -6.68
CA GLU A 46 -7.18 -15.83 -6.50
C GLU A 46 -8.08 -15.39 -5.33
N GLN A 47 -9.32 -15.88 -5.27
CA GLN A 47 -10.23 -15.61 -4.15
C GLN A 47 -9.74 -16.18 -2.82
N ALA A 48 -8.97 -17.27 -2.83
CA ALA A 48 -8.35 -17.80 -1.61
C ALA A 48 -7.17 -16.93 -1.17
N ILE A 49 -6.35 -16.44 -2.11
CA ILE A 49 -5.22 -15.52 -1.90
C ILE A 49 -5.72 -14.20 -1.31
N VAL A 50 -6.61 -13.49 -2.01
CA VAL A 50 -7.16 -12.18 -1.60
C VAL A 50 -7.77 -12.23 -0.20
N LYS A 51 -8.56 -13.28 0.09
CA LYS A 51 -9.20 -13.47 1.41
C LYS A 51 -8.22 -13.78 2.53
N GLY A 52 -7.05 -14.34 2.24
CA GLY A 52 -6.04 -14.61 3.26
C GLY A 52 -5.09 -13.44 3.47
N ALA A 53 -4.68 -12.77 2.38
CA ALA A 53 -3.76 -11.65 2.39
C ALA A 53 -4.27 -10.46 3.21
N GLY A 54 -5.59 -10.21 3.21
CA GLY A 54 -6.27 -9.23 4.07
C GLY A 54 -6.23 -9.52 5.58
N SER A 55 -5.39 -10.45 6.02
CA SER A 55 -5.11 -10.75 7.43
C SER A 55 -3.64 -11.17 7.59
N LYS A 56 -3.12 -11.09 8.81
CA LYS A 56 -1.74 -11.51 9.12
C LYS A 56 -1.62 -13.02 9.45
N ASP A 57 -2.73 -13.76 9.44
CA ASP A 57 -2.81 -15.14 9.95
C ASP A 57 -2.38 -16.23 8.95
N PHE A 58 -2.27 -15.90 7.66
CA PHE A 58 -2.04 -16.89 6.60
C PHE A 58 -0.69 -16.72 5.91
N TYR A 59 -0.44 -15.57 5.29
CA TYR A 59 0.78 -15.28 4.52
C TYR A 59 0.92 -13.77 4.26
N GLY A 60 2.14 -13.33 4.01
CA GLY A 60 2.42 -12.06 3.33
C GLY A 60 2.48 -12.25 1.81
N THR A 61 2.46 -11.14 1.08
CA THR A 61 2.52 -11.13 -0.40
C THR A 61 3.57 -10.15 -0.89
N ALA A 62 4.23 -10.47 -2.00
CA ALA A 62 5.18 -9.60 -2.69
C ALA A 62 5.15 -9.88 -4.21
N TYR A 63 5.73 -9.02 -5.02
CA TYR A 63 5.77 -9.15 -6.49
C TYR A 63 7.20 -9.32 -7.03
N GLY A 64 8.07 -9.91 -6.22
CA GLY A 64 9.47 -10.14 -6.54
C GLY A 64 10.32 -10.31 -5.28
N LEU A 65 11.54 -10.79 -5.49
CA LEU A 65 12.60 -10.82 -4.48
C LEU A 65 13.91 -10.45 -5.18
N TYR A 66 14.45 -9.29 -4.87
CA TYR A 66 15.72 -8.80 -5.42
C TYR A 66 16.71 -8.55 -4.28
N GLU A 67 17.89 -9.19 -4.33
CA GLU A 67 18.95 -9.06 -3.31
C GLU A 67 18.50 -9.26 -1.84
N GLY A 68 17.43 -10.03 -1.61
CA GLY A 68 16.85 -10.26 -0.28
C GLY A 68 15.71 -9.32 0.11
N VAL A 69 15.42 -8.31 -0.71
CA VAL A 69 14.31 -7.36 -0.53
C VAL A 69 13.07 -7.86 -1.29
N PHE A 70 11.95 -8.04 -0.59
CA PHE A 70 10.66 -8.35 -1.19
C PHE A 70 10.05 -7.09 -1.81
N GLU A 71 9.98 -7.04 -3.15
CA GLU A 71 9.38 -5.93 -3.88
C GLU A 71 7.87 -5.93 -3.74
N GLY A 72 7.25 -4.77 -3.48
CA GLY A 72 5.80 -4.67 -3.27
C GLY A 72 5.29 -5.50 -2.08
N PHE A 73 6.13 -5.72 -1.06
CA PHE A 73 5.75 -6.46 0.16
C PHE A 73 4.53 -5.86 0.85
N LYS A 74 3.55 -6.71 1.16
CA LYS A 74 2.32 -6.41 1.90
C LYS A 74 2.00 -7.53 2.88
N PHE A 75 1.46 -7.18 4.05
CA PHE A 75 1.06 -8.16 5.07
C PHE A 75 -0.18 -7.67 5.82
N GLY A 76 -1.31 -8.36 5.66
CA GLY A 76 -2.61 -7.88 6.15
C GLY A 76 -3.35 -6.92 5.21
N ASP A 77 -3.00 -6.92 3.91
CA ASP A 77 -3.70 -6.16 2.87
C ASP A 77 -4.33 -7.12 1.85
N ALA A 78 -5.60 -6.92 1.52
CA ALA A 78 -6.34 -7.71 0.54
C ALA A 78 -6.10 -7.26 -0.91
N ASN A 79 -5.45 -6.11 -1.14
CA ASN A 79 -5.12 -5.57 -2.45
C ASN A 79 -3.94 -6.35 -3.07
N VAL A 80 -4.27 -7.54 -3.57
CA VAL A 80 -3.37 -8.52 -4.18
C VAL A 80 -3.92 -8.98 -5.53
N GLN A 81 -3.09 -8.89 -6.56
CA GLN A 81 -3.37 -9.42 -7.89
C GLN A 81 -2.62 -10.74 -8.09
N LEU A 82 -3.32 -11.77 -8.57
CA LEU A 82 -2.68 -13.04 -8.95
C LEU A 82 -2.08 -12.92 -10.36
N ASP A 83 -0.77 -12.73 -10.44
CA ASP A 83 0.04 -12.74 -11.66
C ASP A 83 1.27 -13.66 -11.53
N GLU A 84 2.19 -13.58 -12.49
CA GLU A 84 3.40 -14.42 -12.55
C GLU A 84 4.46 -14.05 -11.51
N THR A 85 4.45 -12.81 -10.99
CA THR A 85 5.45 -12.33 -10.03
C THR A 85 4.99 -12.45 -8.58
N LEU A 86 3.69 -12.66 -8.33
CA LEU A 86 3.14 -12.84 -6.99
C LEU A 86 3.81 -13.99 -6.21
N LEU A 87 4.48 -13.63 -5.13
CA LEU A 87 5.04 -14.50 -4.11
C LEU A 87 4.12 -14.58 -2.89
N LEU A 88 3.94 -15.78 -2.35
CA LEU A 88 3.26 -16.05 -1.08
C LEU A 88 4.28 -16.42 -0.02
N ILE A 89 4.43 -15.55 0.97
CA ILE A 89 5.45 -15.59 2.03
C ILE A 89 4.81 -16.16 3.31
N GLU A 90 5.46 -17.12 3.97
CA GLU A 90 5.00 -17.67 5.25
C GLU A 90 4.73 -16.54 6.27
N SER A 91 3.56 -16.55 6.94
CA SER A 91 3.17 -15.51 7.91
C SER A 91 4.26 -15.20 8.96
N GLY A 92 4.97 -16.23 9.45
CA GLY A 92 6.06 -16.04 10.42
C GLY A 92 7.30 -15.33 9.85
N ALA A 93 7.61 -15.54 8.56
CA ALA A 93 8.68 -14.83 7.87
C ALA A 93 8.25 -13.41 7.46
N ALA A 94 7.01 -13.26 6.98
CA ALA A 94 6.42 -11.96 6.67
C ALA A 94 6.39 -11.03 7.90
N LYS A 95 6.04 -11.54 9.08
CA LYS A 95 6.07 -10.76 10.33
C LYS A 95 7.47 -10.25 10.68
N LYS A 96 8.50 -11.11 10.57
CA LYS A 96 9.89 -10.70 10.81
C LYS A 96 10.35 -9.65 9.81
N TYR A 97 10.05 -9.86 8.53
CA TYR A 97 10.39 -8.91 7.48
C TYR A 97 9.73 -7.54 7.71
N GLU A 98 8.44 -7.52 8.10
CA GLU A 98 7.74 -6.30 8.51
C GLU A 98 8.40 -5.63 9.72
N GLU A 99 8.80 -6.38 10.75
CA GLU A 99 9.47 -5.84 11.95
C GLU A 99 10.87 -5.27 11.65
N GLU A 100 11.63 -5.90 10.75
CA GLU A 100 12.97 -5.47 10.31
C GLU A 100 12.93 -4.24 9.38
N HIS A 101 11.89 -4.13 8.54
CA HIS A 101 11.73 -3.06 7.55
C HIS A 101 10.70 -1.99 7.96
N ALA A 102 10.11 -2.08 9.15
CA ALA A 102 9.21 -1.05 9.67
C ALA A 102 9.93 0.29 9.77
N PRO A 103 9.35 1.39 9.26
CA PRO A 103 9.92 2.72 9.46
C PRO A 103 9.92 3.03 10.96
N LYS A 104 11.11 3.20 11.54
CA LYS A 104 11.24 3.64 12.94
C LYS A 104 10.46 4.96 13.10
N PRO A 105 9.49 5.04 14.03
CA PRO A 105 8.77 6.29 14.24
C PRO A 105 9.75 7.38 14.66
N PRO A 106 9.64 8.61 14.13
CA PRO A 106 10.43 9.73 14.62
C PRO A 106 10.10 9.92 16.10
N MET A 107 11.12 9.84 16.95
CA MET A 107 10.97 9.92 18.40
C MET A 107 10.61 11.34 18.81
N VAL A 108 9.32 11.65 18.87
CA VAL A 108 8.79 12.84 19.53
C VAL A 108 9.01 12.69 21.04
N PRO A 109 9.83 13.53 21.69
CA PRO A 109 10.02 13.46 23.14
C PRO A 109 8.75 13.95 23.85
N LEU A 110 8.01 13.03 24.47
CA LEU A 110 6.82 13.34 25.22
C LEU A 110 7.19 13.97 26.58
N VAL A 111 6.95 15.28 26.67
CA VAL A 111 6.52 16.06 27.84
C VAL A 111 6.68 15.39 29.21
N GLY A 112 7.57 15.95 30.03
CA GLY A 112 7.50 15.76 31.48
C GLY A 112 6.48 16.72 32.11
N ILE A 113 5.57 16.18 32.91
CA ILE A 113 5.21 16.61 34.28
C ILE A 113 4.27 15.54 34.88
N LEU A 114 4.62 15.04 36.07
CA LEU A 114 3.85 14.03 36.81
C LEU A 114 2.63 14.66 37.52
N GLY A 115 1.61 13.84 37.80
CA GLY A 115 0.49 14.22 38.66
C GLY A 115 -0.50 13.07 38.89
N GLU A 116 -0.33 12.35 40.00
CA GLU A 116 -1.13 11.17 40.38
C GLU A 116 -2.13 11.50 41.52
N GLY A 117 -3.28 10.83 41.57
CA GLY A 117 -4.06 10.68 42.83
C GLY A 117 -5.38 11.48 43.02
N THR A 118 -6.36 10.82 43.63
CA THR A 118 -7.70 11.28 44.05
C THR A 118 -8.01 10.74 45.47
N PRO A 119 -9.09 11.10 46.22
CA PRO A 119 -9.96 12.30 46.28
C PRO A 119 -9.82 12.93 47.71
N PRO A 120 -10.82 13.44 48.51
CA PRO A 120 -12.22 13.82 48.30
C PRO A 120 -12.63 15.23 48.89
N LEU A 121 -13.81 15.33 49.52
CA LEU A 121 -14.55 16.53 49.96
C LEU A 121 -13.95 17.31 51.14
N ASN A 122 -14.01 18.66 51.08
CA ASN A 122 -14.78 19.46 52.07
C ASN A 122 -15.12 20.87 51.55
N ASN A 123 -16.29 21.41 51.94
CA ASN A 123 -16.73 22.81 51.81
C ASN A 123 -17.21 23.27 53.22
N PRO A 124 -17.42 24.57 53.57
CA PRO A 124 -17.63 25.72 52.67
C PRO A 124 -16.98 27.07 53.13
N ALA A 125 -17.38 28.13 52.39
CA ALA A 125 -17.48 29.55 52.78
C ALA A 125 -16.28 30.49 52.57
N GLY A 126 -16.53 31.66 51.95
CA GLY A 126 -15.74 32.86 52.21
C GLY A 126 -15.40 33.87 51.11
N SER A 127 -16.33 34.30 50.23
CA SER A 127 -16.25 35.57 49.44
C SER A 127 -15.08 35.72 48.43
N SER A 128 -15.11 36.55 47.37
CA SER A 128 -16.08 37.56 46.92
C SER A 128 -15.92 37.89 45.42
N GLN A 129 -16.90 38.64 44.91
CA GLN A 129 -16.90 39.45 43.66
C GLN A 129 -17.06 38.82 42.27
N VAL A 130 -17.83 39.57 41.49
CA VAL A 130 -18.37 39.26 40.16
C VAL A 130 -17.58 40.04 39.11
N GLY A 131 -17.26 39.39 38.00
CA GLY A 131 -16.77 40.05 36.78
C GLY A 131 -17.02 39.16 35.57
N PRO A 132 -17.81 39.60 34.57
CA PRO A 132 -18.01 38.82 33.34
C PRO A 132 -16.75 38.92 32.46
N GLY A 133 -15.78 38.05 32.73
CA GLY A 133 -14.56 37.92 31.94
C GLY A 133 -14.84 37.30 30.58
N THR A 134 -14.70 38.12 29.53
CA THR A 134 -14.78 37.73 28.12
C THR A 134 -14.04 36.41 27.83
N ILE A 135 -14.74 35.43 27.27
CA ILE A 135 -14.12 34.22 26.72
C ILE A 135 -13.13 34.67 25.65
N PRO A 136 -11.82 34.37 25.75
CA PRO A 136 -10.88 34.74 24.70
C PRO A 136 -11.31 34.05 23.39
N PRO A 137 -11.39 34.77 22.26
CA PRO A 137 -11.83 34.17 21.02
C PRO A 137 -10.86 33.06 20.63
N THR A 138 -11.37 31.84 20.45
CA THR A 138 -10.58 30.70 19.98
C THR A 138 -9.95 31.08 18.64
N THR A 139 -8.62 31.19 18.62
CA THR A 139 -7.85 31.58 17.44
C THR A 139 -8.16 30.58 16.33
N GLY A 140 -8.92 31.02 15.31
CA GLY A 140 -9.39 30.14 14.24
C GLY A 140 -8.19 29.52 13.52
N VAL A 141 -8.05 28.19 13.61
CA VAL A 141 -6.96 27.48 12.95
C VAL A 141 -7.10 27.67 11.44
N THR A 142 -6.14 28.36 10.84
CA THR A 142 -6.11 28.63 9.40
C THR A 142 -6.07 27.31 8.64
N LYS A 143 -7.17 26.98 7.95
CA LYS A 143 -7.24 25.79 7.10
C LYS A 143 -6.34 25.95 5.88
N SER A 144 -5.58 24.90 5.56
CA SER A 144 -4.84 24.78 4.29
C SER A 144 -5.79 24.87 3.10
N LYS A 145 -5.39 25.60 2.06
CA LYS A 145 -6.24 25.89 0.88
C LYS A 145 -5.78 25.20 -0.40
N THR A 146 -4.56 24.66 -0.41
CA THR A 146 -3.91 24.08 -1.59
C THR A 146 -3.08 22.89 -1.16
N PHE A 147 -3.12 21.82 -1.95
CA PHE A 147 -2.18 20.70 -1.90
C PHE A 147 -1.43 20.65 -3.24
N ILE A 148 -0.11 20.46 -3.18
CA ILE A 148 0.75 20.23 -4.34
C ILE A 148 1.68 19.09 -3.93
N GLY A 149 1.76 18.05 -4.75
CA GLY A 149 2.59 16.89 -4.50
C GLY A 149 3.10 16.28 -5.79
N THR A 150 4.33 15.77 -5.74
CA THR A 150 4.99 15.03 -6.81
C THR A 150 5.47 13.70 -6.21
N ALA A 151 5.43 12.62 -6.99
CA ALA A 151 5.95 11.32 -6.59
C ALA A 151 6.78 10.75 -7.73
N ASP A 152 7.99 10.29 -7.42
CA ASP A 152 8.81 9.54 -8.37
C ASP A 152 8.27 8.12 -8.50
N VAL A 153 7.98 7.72 -9.74
CA VAL A 153 7.31 6.45 -10.06
C VAL A 153 8.16 5.67 -11.04
N SER A 154 8.59 4.46 -10.66
CA SER A 154 9.37 3.60 -11.56
C SER A 154 8.49 3.04 -12.67
N ALA A 155 9.03 2.96 -13.89
CA ALA A 155 8.28 2.47 -15.05
C ALA A 155 7.68 1.06 -14.82
N ALA A 156 8.40 0.19 -14.11
CA ALA A 156 7.94 -1.16 -13.75
C ALA A 156 6.71 -1.16 -12.82
N THR A 157 6.62 -0.20 -11.89
CA THR A 157 5.51 -0.12 -10.92
C THR A 157 4.43 0.89 -11.32
N ALA A 158 4.61 1.64 -12.41
CA ALA A 158 3.81 2.81 -12.76
C ALA A 158 2.30 2.55 -12.79
N ARG A 159 1.87 1.38 -13.30
CA ARG A 159 0.46 0.99 -13.34
C ARG A 159 -0.16 0.86 -11.94
N ILE A 160 0.57 0.27 -10.99
CA ILE A 160 0.11 0.06 -9.61
C ILE A 160 0.19 1.38 -8.85
N ARG A 161 1.30 2.11 -8.95
CA ARG A 161 1.50 3.40 -8.27
C ARG A 161 0.49 4.46 -8.67
N LEU A 162 0.14 4.56 -9.96
CA LEU A 162 -0.89 5.50 -10.41
C LEU A 162 -2.29 5.11 -9.90
N LEU A 163 -2.57 3.82 -9.68
CA LEU A 163 -3.80 3.37 -9.06
C LEU A 163 -3.82 3.68 -7.55
N GLU A 164 -2.73 3.40 -6.83
CA GLU A 164 -2.58 3.79 -5.40
C GLU A 164 -2.74 5.30 -5.20
N ILE A 165 -2.13 6.14 -6.06
CA ILE A 165 -2.30 7.60 -6.02
C ILE A 165 -3.76 7.99 -6.30
N ALA A 166 -4.46 7.27 -7.18
CA ALA A 166 -5.87 7.53 -7.46
C ALA A 166 -6.77 7.19 -6.25
N GLU A 167 -6.51 6.07 -5.58
CA GLU A 167 -7.30 5.58 -4.45
C GLU A 167 -7.00 6.35 -3.15
N GLU A 168 -5.73 6.59 -2.82
CA GLU A 168 -5.32 7.17 -1.54
C GLU A 168 -5.27 8.71 -1.53
N ILE A 169 -5.00 9.34 -2.68
CA ILE A 169 -4.87 10.81 -2.77
C ILE A 169 -6.01 11.44 -3.56
N ILE A 170 -6.23 11.01 -4.81
CA ILE A 170 -7.24 11.65 -5.66
C ILE A 170 -8.65 11.42 -5.10
N SER A 171 -8.99 10.19 -4.69
CA SER A 171 -10.28 9.86 -4.07
C SER A 171 -10.57 10.73 -2.83
N VAL A 172 -9.59 10.85 -1.93
CA VAL A 172 -9.70 11.67 -0.71
C VAL A 172 -9.91 13.14 -1.05
N LEU A 173 -9.17 13.68 -2.03
CA LEU A 173 -9.37 15.05 -2.50
C LEU A 173 -10.75 15.24 -3.16
N THR A 174 -11.25 14.26 -3.93
CA THR A 174 -12.60 14.32 -4.56
C THR A 174 -13.75 14.18 -3.56
N SER A 175 -13.48 13.82 -2.30
CA SER A 175 -14.52 13.76 -1.26
C SER A 175 -15.11 15.14 -0.91
N ASP A 176 -14.39 16.22 -1.19
CA ASP A 176 -14.94 17.58 -1.18
C ASP A 176 -15.43 17.97 -2.60
N PRO A 177 -16.74 18.07 -2.84
CA PRO A 177 -17.29 18.39 -4.16
C PRO A 177 -17.01 19.83 -4.61
N THR A 178 -16.42 20.67 -3.74
CA THR A 178 -15.99 22.04 -4.09
C THR A 178 -14.52 22.10 -4.53
N ALA A 179 -13.75 21.03 -4.33
CA ALA A 179 -12.36 20.95 -4.74
C ALA A 179 -12.21 20.93 -6.27
N LYS A 180 -11.27 21.73 -6.80
CA LYS A 180 -10.86 21.71 -8.20
C LYS A 180 -9.54 20.96 -8.31
N ILE A 181 -9.58 19.76 -8.86
CA ILE A 181 -8.44 18.84 -8.91
C ILE A 181 -7.94 18.77 -10.34
N GLN A 182 -6.64 18.98 -10.52
CA GLN A 182 -5.94 18.78 -11.79
C GLN A 182 -4.87 17.72 -11.57
N VAL A 183 -4.88 16.69 -12.42
CA VAL A 183 -3.89 15.62 -12.43
C VAL A 183 -3.08 15.74 -13.71
N SER A 184 -1.76 15.71 -13.59
CA SER A 184 -0.81 15.74 -14.70
C SER A 184 0.10 14.52 -14.57
N VAL A 185 0.36 13.82 -15.68
CA VAL A 185 1.32 12.73 -15.76
C VAL A 185 2.36 13.09 -16.81
N GLU A 186 3.63 13.00 -16.44
CA GLU A 186 4.78 13.24 -17.29
C GLU A 186 5.57 11.93 -17.43
N ILE A 187 6.06 11.64 -18.63
CA ILE A 187 6.82 10.43 -18.93
C ILE A 187 8.06 10.85 -19.70
N SER A 188 9.23 10.67 -19.08
CA SER A 188 10.53 10.82 -19.74
C SER A 188 11.12 9.43 -20.02
N ALA A 189 11.81 9.28 -21.14
CA ALA A 189 12.48 8.05 -21.53
C ALA A 189 13.68 8.35 -22.44
N ASP A 190 14.87 8.06 -21.94
CA ASP A 190 16.12 8.23 -22.68
C ASP A 190 16.45 6.98 -23.52
N PHE A 191 16.83 7.19 -24.78
CA PHE A 191 17.25 6.14 -25.71
C PHE A 191 18.65 6.46 -26.25
N PRO A 192 19.74 6.09 -25.55
CA PRO A 192 21.11 6.49 -25.91
C PRO A 192 21.55 6.08 -27.34
N GLU A 193 21.10 4.92 -27.81
CA GLU A 193 21.36 4.39 -29.16
C GLU A 193 20.27 4.75 -30.18
N GLY A 194 19.31 5.63 -29.80
CA GLY A 194 18.12 5.95 -30.56
C GLY A 194 16.96 4.96 -30.37
N VAL A 195 15.74 5.44 -30.60
CA VAL A 195 14.51 4.66 -30.55
C VAL A 195 14.17 4.09 -31.94
N SER A 196 13.66 2.86 -32.01
CA SER A 196 13.20 2.29 -33.29
C SER A 196 11.93 2.95 -33.80
N ASP A 197 11.78 3.05 -35.13
CA ASP A 197 10.58 3.63 -35.77
C ASP A 197 9.28 2.97 -35.30
N GLN A 198 9.30 1.66 -35.05
CA GLN A 198 8.14 0.92 -34.54
C GLN A 198 7.72 1.41 -33.15
N ILE A 199 8.67 1.60 -32.23
CA ILE A 199 8.39 2.11 -30.88
C ILE A 199 7.95 3.58 -30.96
N LYS A 200 8.70 4.40 -31.70
CA LYS A 200 8.40 5.84 -31.89
C LYS A 200 6.99 6.05 -32.43
N ARG A 201 6.59 5.26 -33.43
CA ARG A 201 5.25 5.26 -34.00
C ARG A 201 4.19 4.81 -33.00
N ALA A 202 4.35 3.63 -32.39
CA ALA A 202 3.36 3.08 -31.46
C ALA A 202 3.12 4.00 -30.26
N VAL A 203 4.17 4.57 -29.67
CA VAL A 203 4.06 5.52 -28.56
C VAL A 203 3.40 6.82 -29.02
N SER A 204 3.71 7.34 -30.21
CA SER A 204 3.08 8.56 -30.74
C SER A 204 1.58 8.39 -31.02
N GLU A 205 1.17 7.26 -31.61
CA GLU A 205 -0.23 6.93 -31.89
C GLU A 205 -1.04 6.73 -30.59
N ASN A 206 -0.45 6.03 -29.60
CA ASN A 206 -1.07 5.85 -28.28
C ASN A 206 -1.15 7.18 -27.50
N ALA A 207 -0.09 7.99 -27.48
CA ALA A 207 -0.09 9.29 -26.81
C ALA A 207 -1.12 10.26 -27.43
N ALA A 208 -1.32 10.22 -28.75
CA ALA A 208 -2.41 10.95 -29.39
C ALA A 208 -3.79 10.46 -28.91
N SER A 209 -4.00 9.14 -28.88
CA SER A 209 -5.26 8.51 -28.47
C SER A 209 -5.61 8.73 -26.98
N LEU A 210 -4.59 8.77 -26.12
CA LEU A 210 -4.71 9.02 -24.68
C LEU A 210 -4.73 10.52 -24.31
N GLY A 211 -4.76 11.42 -25.29
CA GLY A 211 -4.92 12.86 -25.05
C GLY A 211 -3.67 13.59 -24.54
N PHE A 212 -2.47 13.06 -24.75
CA PHE A 212 -1.22 13.75 -24.37
C PHE A 212 -1.09 15.07 -25.12
N LYS A 213 -1.07 16.17 -24.36
CA LYS A 213 -0.95 17.55 -24.85
C LYS A 213 0.47 17.88 -25.29
N ASN A 214 1.48 17.35 -24.61
CA ASN A 214 2.88 17.37 -25.04
C ASN A 214 3.33 15.95 -25.38
N LYS A 215 4.00 15.79 -26.53
CA LYS A 215 4.53 14.51 -27.04
C LYS A 215 5.57 14.76 -28.14
N THR A 216 6.65 15.42 -27.77
CA THR A 216 7.82 15.65 -28.62
C THR A 216 8.76 14.45 -28.60
N TRP A 217 9.54 14.29 -29.66
CA TRP A 217 10.72 13.43 -29.71
C TRP A 217 11.88 14.30 -30.15
N GLU A 218 12.98 14.24 -29.43
CA GLU A 218 14.24 14.92 -29.75
C GLU A 218 15.28 13.91 -30.28
#